data_AF-A0A536GSI1-F1
#
_entry.id   AF-A0A536GSI1-F1
#
_cell.length_a   1.000
_cell.length_b   1.000
_cell.length_c   1.000
_cell.angle_alpha   90.00
_cell.angle_beta   90.00
_cell.angle_gamma   90.00
#
_symmetry.space_group_name_H-M   'P 1'
#
loop_
_entity.id
_entity.type
_entity.pdbx_description
1 polymer ?
#
loop_
_entity_poly.entity_id
_entity_poly.type
_entity_poly.pdbx_seq_one_letter_code
_entity_poly.pdbx_strand_id
1 'polypeptide(L)'
;MHLRTLRALGITLAGHFSGVEDGRLHFSGDLGETMAWGDDRYAQLMELVRKTAREKGLAMPVIPLPAPFDDRAPEALDLDSFGAIIFAGGFRPDYR
;
A
#
# COMPACT_ATOMS: atom_id res chain seq x y z
N MET A 1 -1.27 -5.81 4.42
CA MET A 1 -1.53 -4.47 3.85
C MET A 1 -2.49 -4.64 2.68
N HIS A 2 -3.65 -3.96 2.70
CA HIS A 2 -4.86 -4.28 1.92
C HIS A 2 -5.02 -3.49 0.59
N LEU A 3 -4.01 -2.75 0.13
CA LEU A 3 -4.13 -1.82 -1.01
C LEU A 3 -4.58 -2.51 -2.33
N ARG A 4 -4.05 -3.70 -2.62
CA ARG A 4 -4.52 -4.52 -3.77
C ARG A 4 -6.00 -4.87 -3.67
N THR A 5 -6.49 -5.20 -2.47
CA THR A 5 -7.91 -5.48 -2.24
C THR A 5 -8.75 -4.24 -2.49
N LEU A 6 -8.34 -3.08 -1.96
CA LEU A 6 -9.06 -1.82 -2.19
C LEU A 6 -9.13 -1.47 -3.68
N ARG A 7 -8.00 -1.61 -4.40
CA ARG A 7 -7.97 -1.41 -5.85
C ARG A 7 -8.91 -2.38 -6.57
N ALA A 8 -8.90 -3.66 -6.21
CA ALA A 8 -9.78 -4.67 -6.78
C ALA A 8 -11.28 -4.41 -6.50
N LEU A 9 -11.59 -3.72 -5.42
CA LEU A 9 -12.95 -3.25 -5.09
C LEU A 9 -13.34 -1.96 -5.84
N GLY A 10 -12.47 -1.43 -6.71
CA GLY A 10 -12.72 -0.20 -7.47
C GLY A 10 -12.44 1.09 -6.70
N ILE A 11 -11.75 1.02 -5.56
CA ILE A 11 -11.36 2.22 -4.81
C ILE A 11 -10.21 2.93 -5.53
N THR A 12 -10.37 4.23 -5.74
CA THR A 12 -9.30 5.10 -6.22
C THR A 12 -8.30 5.32 -5.08
N LEU A 13 -7.08 4.84 -5.28
CA LEU A 13 -5.95 5.09 -4.39
C LEU A 13 -5.11 6.24 -4.94
N ALA A 14 -4.64 7.09 -4.04
CA ALA A 14 -3.66 8.14 -4.29
C ALA A 14 -2.38 7.86 -3.50
N GLY A 15 -1.30 8.59 -3.79
CA GLY A 15 -0.08 8.55 -2.98
C GLY A 15 -0.23 9.31 -1.66
N HIS A 16 0.88 9.67 -1.02
CA HIS A 16 0.85 10.38 0.26
C HIS A 16 0.20 11.75 0.12
N PHE A 17 -0.75 12.05 1.01
CA PHE A 17 -1.36 13.37 1.10
C PHE A 17 -0.31 14.42 1.50
N SER A 18 -0.14 15.46 0.67
CA SER A 18 0.87 16.50 0.86
C SER A 18 0.29 17.82 1.36
N GLY A 19 -1.00 18.07 1.17
CA GLY A 19 -1.65 19.27 1.68
C GLY A 19 -2.89 19.70 0.88
N VAL A 20 -3.40 20.87 1.24
CA VAL A 20 -4.51 21.54 0.53
C VAL A 20 -4.09 22.94 0.12
N GLU A 21 -4.30 23.30 -1.14
CA GLU A 21 -4.10 24.65 -1.67
C GLU A 21 -5.29 25.03 -2.55
N ASP A 22 -5.87 26.21 -2.31
CA ASP A 22 -7.02 26.73 -3.09
C ASP A 22 -8.17 25.73 -3.32
N GLY A 23 -8.54 24.98 -2.28
CA GLY A 23 -9.60 23.98 -2.36
C GLY A 23 -9.19 22.68 -3.05
N ARG A 24 -7.92 22.50 -3.43
CA ARG A 24 -7.41 21.28 -4.05
C ARG A 24 -6.61 20.45 -3.06
N LEU A 25 -6.95 19.17 -2.93
CA LEU A 25 -6.14 18.16 -2.26
C LEU A 25 -4.95 17.82 -3.16
N HIS A 26 -3.76 17.69 -2.58
CA HIS A 26 -2.55 17.28 -3.27
C HIS A 26 -1.99 15.98 -2.70
N PHE A 27 -1.46 15.15 -3.59
CA PHE A 27 -0.85 13.87 -3.27
C PHE A 27 0.48 13.71 -4.01
N SER A 28 1.43 13.04 -3.38
CA SER A 28 2.68 12.63 -4.03
C SER A 28 2.41 11.56 -5.10
N GLY A 29 3.21 11.54 -6.16
CA GLY A 29 3.21 10.48 -7.20
C GLY A 29 3.86 9.16 -6.76
N ASP A 30 3.86 8.86 -5.46
CA ASP A 30 4.69 7.81 -4.84
C ASP A 30 3.95 6.49 -4.57
N LEU A 31 2.72 6.33 -5.06
CA LEU A 31 1.94 5.12 -4.86
C LEU A 31 2.64 3.88 -5.47
N GLY A 32 3.18 4.03 -6.68
CA GLY A 32 3.91 2.96 -7.37
C GLY A 32 5.17 2.53 -6.60
N GLU A 33 5.97 3.51 -6.16
CA GLU A 33 7.17 3.27 -5.35
C GLU A 33 6.82 2.60 -4.01
N THR A 34 5.78 3.06 -3.33
CA THR A 34 5.29 2.47 -2.08
C THR A 34 4.92 0.99 -2.25
N MET A 35 4.26 0.67 -3.36
CA MET A 35 3.88 -0.71 -3.68
C MET A 35 5.08 -1.58 -4.06
N ALA A 36 6.00 -1.05 -4.86
CA ALA A 36 7.25 -1.74 -5.19
C ALA A 36 8.08 -2.05 -3.95
N TRP A 37 8.22 -1.08 -3.04
CA TRP A 37 8.92 -1.27 -1.77
C TRP A 37 8.25 -2.37 -0.92
N GLY A 38 6.92 -2.39 -0.86
CA GLY A 38 6.16 -3.42 -0.16
C GLY A 38 6.37 -4.82 -0.74
N ASP A 39 6.41 -4.94 -2.07
CA ASP A 39 6.66 -6.19 -2.78
C ASP A 39 8.09 -6.70 -2.54
N ASP A 40 9.08 -5.81 -2.52
CA ASP A 40 10.46 -6.15 -2.19
C ASP A 40 10.59 -6.68 -0.76
N ARG A 41 9.95 -6.03 0.22
CA ARG A 41 9.95 -6.51 1.61
C ARG A 41 9.24 -7.86 1.74
N TYR A 42 8.14 -8.05 1.03
CA TYR A 42 7.47 -9.35 0.97
C TYR A 42 8.40 -10.42 0.40
N ALA A 43 9.06 -10.17 -0.73
CA ALA A 43 9.99 -11.11 -1.35
C ALA A 43 11.13 -11.50 -0.40
N GLN A 44 11.71 -10.53 0.30
CA GLN A 44 12.75 -10.76 1.31
C GLN A 44 12.25 -11.65 2.46
N LEU A 45 11.07 -11.37 3.00
CA LEU A 45 10.48 -12.17 4.06
C LEU A 45 10.21 -13.60 3.59
N MET A 46 9.68 -13.78 2.37
CA MET A 46 9.40 -15.09 1.82
C MET A 46 10.69 -15.89 1.60
N GLU A 47 11.80 -15.25 1.24
CA GLU A 47 13.09 -15.95 1.16
C GLU A 47 13.60 -16.38 2.54
N LEU A 48 13.41 -15.58 3.59
CA LEU A 48 13.73 -16.00 4.95
C LEU A 48 12.92 -17.24 5.35
N VAL A 49 11.61 -17.25 5.06
CA VAL A 49 10.75 -18.41 5.31
C VAL A 49 11.25 -19.66 4.58
N ARG A 50 11.57 -19.54 3.28
CA ARG A 50 12.09 -20.68 2.50
C ARG A 50 13.44 -21.15 3.02
N LYS A 51 14.35 -20.23 3.36
CA LYS A 51 15.66 -20.56 3.96
C LYS A 51 15.47 -21.36 5.24
N THR A 52 14.62 -20.91 6.16
CA THR A 52 14.33 -21.63 7.40
C THR A 52 13.73 -23.01 7.15
N ALA A 53 12.85 -23.16 6.16
CA ALA A 53 12.31 -24.47 5.80
C ALA A 53 13.40 -25.44 5.32
N ARG A 54 14.35 -24.97 4.48
CA ARG A 54 15.51 -25.77 4.04
C ARG A 54 16.38 -26.19 5.21
N GLU A 55 16.76 -25.24 6.07
CA GLU A 55 17.66 -25.48 7.20
C GLU A 55 17.08 -26.46 8.23
N LYS A 56 15.75 -26.47 8.38
CA LYS A 56 15.05 -27.34 9.32
C LYS A 56 14.54 -28.65 8.69
N GLY A 57 14.80 -28.90 7.40
CA GLY A 57 14.29 -30.07 6.70
C GLY A 57 12.75 -30.13 6.63
N LEU A 58 12.08 -28.97 6.68
CA LEU A 58 10.63 -28.87 6.60
C LEU A 58 10.16 -28.89 5.14
N ALA A 59 8.89 -29.25 4.94
CA ALA A 59 8.24 -29.14 3.65
C ALA A 59 8.32 -27.68 3.14
N MET A 60 8.72 -27.51 1.88
CA MET A 60 8.84 -26.19 1.27
C MET A 60 7.44 -25.57 1.10
N PRO A 61 7.19 -24.36 1.62
CA PRO A 61 5.90 -23.72 1.45
C PRO A 61 5.67 -23.28 0.00
N VAL A 62 4.46 -23.52 -0.50
CA VAL A 62 3.96 -22.91 -1.74
C VAL A 62 3.41 -21.53 -1.37
N ILE A 63 4.10 -20.50 -1.81
CA ILE A 63 3.76 -19.11 -1.49
C ILE A 63 3.40 -18.40 -2.80
N PRO A 64 2.14 -17.97 -2.99
CA PRO A 64 1.75 -17.27 -4.21
C PRO A 64 2.47 -15.92 -4.31
N LEU A 65 2.78 -15.54 -5.55
CA LEU A 65 3.23 -14.19 -5.84
C LEU A 65 2.07 -13.21 -5.67
N PRO A 66 2.34 -11.99 -5.19
CA PRO A 66 1.33 -10.94 -5.20
C PRO A 66 0.86 -10.67 -6.64
N ALA A 67 -0.44 -10.41 -6.81
CA ALA A 67 -0.96 -9.99 -8.09
C ALA A 67 -0.30 -8.66 -8.54
N PRO A 68 -0.18 -8.40 -9.85
CA PRO A 68 0.22 -7.08 -10.34
C PRO A 68 -0.65 -5.97 -9.74
N PHE A 69 -0.06 -4.79 -9.58
CA PHE A 69 -0.76 -3.62 -9.07
C PHE A 69 -0.83 -2.53 -10.13
N ASP A 70 -2.02 -1.97 -10.33
CA ASP A 70 -2.24 -0.77 -11.12
C ASP A 70 -1.96 0.45 -10.24
N ASP A 71 -0.87 1.17 -10.54
CA ASP A 71 -0.34 2.29 -9.78
C ASP A 71 -0.91 3.65 -10.21
N ARG A 72 -1.80 3.69 -11.20
CA ARG A 72 -2.48 4.92 -11.61
C ARG A 72 -3.17 5.56 -10.42
N ALA A 73 -2.80 6.80 -10.16
CA ALA A 73 -3.22 7.57 -8.99
C ALA A 73 -3.45 9.02 -9.39
N PRO A 74 -4.48 9.69 -8.85
CA PRO A 74 -4.59 11.13 -8.95
C PRO A 74 -3.53 11.79 -8.06
N GLU A 75 -2.88 12.83 -8.57
CA GLU A 75 -1.98 13.69 -7.78
C GLU A 75 -2.71 14.91 -7.20
N ALA A 76 -3.91 15.21 -7.69
CA ALA A 76 -4.76 16.24 -7.14
C ALA A 76 -6.25 15.94 -7.31
N LEU A 77 -7.06 16.42 -6.36
CA LEU A 77 -8.52 16.32 -6.38
C LEU A 77 -9.13 17.64 -5.91
N ASP A 78 -10.27 18.01 -6.48
CA ASP A 78 -11.02 19.20 -6.08
C ASP A 78 -11.91 18.89 -4.86
N LEU A 79 -11.78 19.62 -3.75
CA LEU A 79 -12.58 19.41 -2.54
C LEU A 79 -14.06 19.63 -2.78
N ASP A 80 -14.43 20.55 -3.67
CA ASP A 80 -15.82 20.88 -3.95
C ASP A 80 -16.56 19.71 -4.65
N SER A 81 -15.81 18.74 -5.17
CA SER A 81 -16.37 17.51 -5.72
C SER A 81 -16.82 16.48 -4.66
N PHE A 82 -16.59 16.74 -3.37
CA PHE A 82 -16.92 15.83 -2.27
C PHE A 82 -17.92 16.44 -1.28
N GLY A 83 -19.04 15.74 -1.05
CA GLY A 83 -20.00 16.13 -0.01
C GLY A 83 -19.61 15.71 1.41
N ALA A 84 -18.66 14.78 1.57
CA ALA A 84 -18.18 14.30 2.85
C ALA A 84 -16.76 13.73 2.74
N ILE A 85 -15.98 13.89 3.80
CA ILE A 85 -14.61 13.35 3.92
C ILE A 85 -14.52 12.53 5.20
N ILE A 86 -14.04 11.29 5.08
CA ILE A 86 -13.77 10.42 6.23
C ILE A 86 -12.25 10.37 6.42
N PHE A 87 -11.77 10.98 7.50
CA PHE A 87 -10.36 10.96 7.85
C PHE A 87 -10.05 9.83 8.82
N ALA A 88 -9.36 8.79 8.34
CA ALA A 88 -8.90 7.67 9.14
C ALA A 88 -7.42 7.84 9.49
N GLY A 89 -7.12 8.70 10.47
CA GLY A 89 -5.78 8.80 11.05
C GLY A 89 -5.51 7.54 11.87
N GLY A 90 -4.68 6.64 11.34
CA GLY A 90 -4.38 5.35 11.96
C GLY A 90 -3.93 5.44 13.43
N PHE A 91 -3.87 4.30 14.10
CA PHE A 91 -3.45 4.24 15.50
C PHE A 91 -1.91 4.41 15.62
N ARG A 92 -1.45 5.40 16.39
CA ARG A 92 -0.04 5.53 16.80
C ARG A 92 0.15 4.91 18.19
N PRO A 93 0.78 3.73 18.31
CA PRO A 93 1.05 3.14 19.62
C PRO A 93 2.07 3.98 20.40
N ASP A 94 1.75 4.29 21.67
CA ASP A 94 2.67 4.91 22.63
C ASP A 94 3.52 3.81 23.29
N TYR A 95 4.52 3.30 22.56
CA TYR A 95 5.51 2.40 23.14
C TYR A 95 6.51 3.22 23.97
N ARG A 96 6.49 3.03 25.29
CA ARG A 96 7.50 3.51 26.24
C ARG A 96 8.56 2.45 26.49
#